data_AF-A0A418VHS3-F1
#
_entry.id   AF-A0A418VHS3-F1
#
_cell.length_a   1.000
_cell.length_b   1.000
_cell.length_c   1.000
_cell.angle_alpha   90.00
_cell.angle_beta   90.00
_cell.angle_gamma   90.00
#
_symmetry.space_group_name_H-M   'P 1'
#
loop_
_entity.id
_entity.type
_entity.pdbx_description
1 polymer ?
#
loop_
_entity_poly.entity_id
_entity_poly.type
_entity_poly.pdbx_seq_one_letter_code
_entity_poly.pdbx_strand_id
1 'polypeptide(L)'
;MREECLNREVFYSVKHAQVLLDAWRSFYNSARPHSSLGYRTPDEFAEQARGRPADPLCGAVTAKVAVSPSPGREESIPVLPLT
;
A
#
# COMPACT_ATOMS: atom_id res chain seq x y z
N MET A 1 3.64 0.46 -10.52
CA MET A 1 2.31 0.26 -11.13
C MET A 1 2.33 0.50 -12.63
N ARG A 2 2.54 1.75 -13.09
CA ARG A 2 2.47 2.10 -14.52
C ARG A 2 3.44 1.28 -15.39
N GLU A 3 4.70 1.22 -14.99
CA GLU A 3 5.75 0.51 -15.75
C GLU A 3 5.50 -1.00 -15.83
N GLU A 4 4.98 -1.61 -14.77
CA GLU A 4 4.71 -3.05 -14.74
C GLU A 4 3.56 -3.45 -15.67
N CYS A 5 2.48 -2.66 -15.71
CA CYS A 5 1.38 -2.87 -16.65
C CYS A 5 1.85 -2.64 -18.10
N LEU A 6 2.60 -1.56 -18.36
CA LEU A 6 3.12 -1.25 -19.70
C LEU A 6 4.14 -2.28 -20.21
N ASN A 7 4.90 -2.93 -19.33
CA ASN A 7 5.88 -3.95 -19.71
C ASN A 7 5.25 -5.33 -19.99
N ARG A 8 4.01 -5.57 -19.56
CA ARG A 8 3.35 -6.87 -19.68
C ARG A 8 2.45 -6.98 -20.91
N GLU A 9 2.00 -5.85 -21.47
CA GLU A 9 0.96 -5.81 -22.50
C GLU A 9 1.35 -4.94 -23.70
N VAL A 10 1.03 -5.44 -24.89
CA VAL A 10 1.14 -4.68 -26.15
C VAL A 10 -0.22 -4.10 -26.48
N PHE A 11 -0.28 -2.77 -26.62
CA PHE A 11 -1.54 -2.08 -26.92
C PHE A 11 -1.76 -1.91 -28.43
N TYR A 12 -2.83 -2.52 -28.93
CA TYR A 12 -3.23 -2.43 -30.35
C TYR A 12 -4.10 -1.21 -30.68
N SER A 13 -4.69 -0.55 -29.67
CA SER A 13 -5.47 0.68 -29.84
C SER A 13 -5.65 1.43 -28.50
N VAL A 14 -6.03 2.71 -28.57
CA VAL A 14 -6.33 3.52 -27.38
C VAL A 14 -7.47 2.92 -26.55
N LYS A 15 -8.53 2.42 -27.21
CA LYS A 15 -9.66 1.79 -26.52
C LYS A 15 -9.24 0.50 -25.81
N HIS A 16 -8.39 -0.30 -26.44
CA HIS A 16 -7.83 -1.49 -25.82
C HIS A 16 -6.99 -1.14 -24.59
N ALA A 17 -6.15 -0.11 -24.69
CA ALA A 17 -5.34 0.37 -23.56
C ALA A 17 -6.19 0.85 -22.38
N GLN A 18 -7.29 1.57 -22.63
CA GLN A 18 -8.19 2.01 -21.57
C GLN A 18 -8.78 0.83 -20.79
N VAL A 19 -9.31 -0.16 -21.49
CA VAL A 19 -9.92 -1.35 -20.87
C VAL A 19 -8.90 -2.12 -20.04
N LEU A 20 -7.70 -2.36 -20.59
CA LEU A 20 -6.64 -3.05 -19.86
C LEU A 20 -6.17 -2.26 -18.64
N LEU A 21 -5.96 -0.94 -18.77
CA LEU A 21 -5.51 -0.10 -17.66
C LEU A 21 -6.53 -0.05 -16.52
N ASP A 22 -7.83 -0.03 -16.82
CA ASP A 22 -8.88 -0.04 -15.79
C ASP A 22 -8.98 -1.39 -15.09
N ALA A 23 -8.86 -2.49 -15.84
CA ALA A 23 -8.79 -3.83 -15.26
C ALA A 23 -7.54 -3.97 -14.35
N TRP A 24 -6.39 -3.51 -14.82
CA TRP A 24 -5.14 -3.53 -14.05
C TRP A 24 -5.19 -2.63 -12.82
N ARG A 25 -5.79 -1.44 -12.92
CA ARG A 25 -6.01 -0.56 -11.78
C ARG A 25 -6.82 -1.27 -10.70
N SER A 26 -7.93 -1.88 -11.11
CA SER A 26 -8.82 -2.58 -10.21
C SER A 26 -8.08 -3.73 -9.51
N PHE A 27 -7.41 -4.59 -10.29
CA PHE A 27 -6.63 -5.71 -9.75
C PHE A 27 -5.50 -5.26 -8.82
N TYR A 28 -4.73 -4.25 -9.22
CA TYR A 28 -3.62 -3.72 -8.42
C TYR A 28 -4.15 -3.18 -7.09
N ASN A 29 -5.24 -2.42 -7.13
CA ASN A 29 -5.80 -1.77 -5.94
C ASN A 29 -6.66 -2.69 -5.06
N SER A 30 -7.00 -3.90 -5.49
CA SER A 30 -7.80 -4.83 -4.69
C SER A 30 -7.00 -6.04 -4.22
N ALA A 31 -6.33 -6.73 -5.15
CA ALA A 31 -5.88 -8.10 -4.97
C ALA A 31 -4.36 -8.26 -5.01
N ARG A 32 -3.60 -7.21 -5.34
CA ARG A 32 -2.15 -7.33 -5.41
C ARG A 32 -1.50 -7.20 -4.03
N PRO A 33 -0.63 -8.13 -3.62
CA PRO A 33 0.16 -7.95 -2.40
C PRO A 33 1.11 -6.75 -2.50
N HIS A 34 1.09 -5.89 -1.48
CA HIS A 34 2.00 -4.74 -1.40
C HIS A 34 2.98 -4.91 -0.25
N SER A 35 4.27 -4.71 -0.50
CA SER A 35 5.31 -4.77 0.53
C SER A 35 5.09 -3.75 1.65
N SER A 36 4.57 -2.55 1.33
CA SER A 36 4.20 -1.52 2.31
C SER A 36 3.07 -1.95 3.26
N LEU A 37 2.22 -2.89 2.83
CA LEU A 37 1.15 -3.47 3.64
C LEU A 37 1.59 -4.76 4.33
N GLY A 38 2.87 -5.11 4.28
CA GLY A 38 3.39 -6.37 4.80
C GLY A 38 2.99 -7.56 3.93
N TYR A 39 3.00 -7.39 2.61
CA TYR A 39 2.57 -8.40 1.62
C TYR A 39 1.10 -8.83 1.72
N ARG A 40 0.25 -8.00 2.33
CA ARG A 40 -1.21 -8.14 2.25
C ARG A 40 -1.76 -7.41 1.04
N THR A 41 -2.93 -7.83 0.60
CA THR A 41 -3.70 -7.13 -0.42
C THR A 41 -4.37 -5.88 0.19
N PRO A 42 -4.63 -4.82 -0.61
CA PRO A 42 -5.33 -3.65 -0.11
C PRO A 42 -6.72 -3.97 0.44
N ASP A 43 -7.45 -4.93 -0.15
CA ASP A 43 -8.77 -5.34 0.36
C ASP A 43 -8.64 -5.95 1.76
N GLU A 44 -7.69 -6.86 1.98
CA GLU A 44 -7.43 -7.44 3.31
C GLU A 44 -7.03 -6.38 4.33
N PHE A 45 -6.20 -5.42 3.91
CA PHE A 45 -5.79 -4.31 4.76
C PHE A 45 -6.98 -3.41 5.11
N ALA A 46 -7.85 -3.12 4.13
CA ALA A 46 -9.05 -2.33 4.32
C ALA A 46 -10.04 -3.01 5.28
N GLU A 47 -10.26 -4.32 5.13
CA GLU A 47 -11.11 -5.09 6.05
C GLU A 47 -10.56 -5.06 7.49
N GLN A 48 -9.24 -5.17 7.68
CA GLN A 48 -8.62 -5.00 8.99
C GLN A 48 -8.75 -3.58 9.55
N ALA A 49 -8.79 -2.57 8.69
CA ALA A 49 -8.95 -1.18 9.09
C ALA A 49 -10.41 -0.84 9.47
N ARG A 50 -11.42 -1.58 9.00
CA ARG A 50 -12.85 -1.32 9.28
C ARG A 50 -13.22 -1.36 10.77
N GLY A 51 -12.45 -2.06 11.59
CA GLY A 51 -12.62 -2.10 13.05
C GLY A 51 -11.78 -1.09 13.82
N ARG A 52 -10.89 -0.34 13.14
CA ARG A 52 -10.05 0.67 13.80
C ARG A 52 -10.83 1.99 13.86
N PRO A 53 -10.85 2.69 15.01
CA PRO A 53 -11.33 4.07 15.02
C PRO A 53 -10.50 4.86 14.01
N ALA A 54 -11.17 5.58 13.10
CA ALA A 54 -10.46 6.37 12.09
C ALA A 54 -9.43 7.24 12.79
N ASP A 55 -8.15 7.06 12.42
CA ASP A 55 -7.13 8.00 12.85
C ASP A 55 -7.59 9.39 12.42
N PRO A 56 -7.58 10.38 13.33
CA PRO A 56 -8.02 11.72 13.00
C PRO A 56 -7.23 12.18 11.78
N LEU A 57 -7.95 12.55 10.72
CA LEU A 57 -7.37 13.12 9.52
C LEU A 57 -6.41 14.24 9.94
N CYS A 58 -5.24 14.32 9.30
CA CYS A 58 -4.24 15.34 9.58
C CYS A 58 -4.90 16.73 9.55
N GLY A 59 -5.09 17.34 10.73
CA GLY A 59 -5.80 18.61 10.91
C GLY A 59 -7.04 18.59 11.83
N ALA A 60 -7.54 17.42 12.25
CA ALA A 60 -8.55 17.35 13.31
C ALA A 60 -7.88 17.60 14.67
N VAL A 61 -8.39 18.56 15.45
CA VAL A 61 -7.81 18.99 16.73
C VAL A 61 -7.89 17.86 17.77
N THR A 62 -6.81 17.08 17.90
CA THR A 62 -6.65 16.00 18.89
C THR A 62 -6.16 16.51 20.24
N ALA A 63 -6.69 17.63 20.72
CA ALA A 63 -6.24 18.26 21.97
C ALA A 63 -6.40 17.39 23.24
N LYS A 64 -6.97 16.18 23.15
CA LYS A 64 -7.19 15.29 24.29
C LYS A 64 -6.71 13.84 24.10
N VAL A 65 -5.99 13.51 23.02
CA VAL A 65 -5.43 12.16 22.85
C VAL A 65 -4.07 12.10 23.54
N ALA A 66 -3.98 11.42 24.68
CA ALA A 66 -2.71 11.09 25.31
C ALA A 66 -2.01 10.00 24.48
N VAL A 67 -1.20 10.41 23.49
CA VAL A 67 -0.30 9.51 22.78
C VAL A 67 0.86 9.17 23.70
N SER A 68 0.91 7.94 24.20
CA SER A 68 2.16 7.37 24.73
C SER A 68 3.09 7.11 23.55
N PRO A 69 4.33 7.64 23.55
CA PRO A 69 5.26 7.36 22.46
C PRO A 69 5.57 5.85 22.43
N SER A 70 5.43 5.23 21.26
CA SER A 70 5.90 3.86 21.04
C SER A 70 7.39 3.79 21.37
N PRO A 71 7.84 2.83 22.20
CA PRO A 71 9.26 2.66 22.44
C PRO A 71 9.91 2.31 21.11
N GLY A 72 10.84 3.16 20.68
CA GLY A 72 11.55 3.03 19.41
C GLY A 72 12.10 1.61 19.28
N ARG A 73 11.68 0.92 18.21
CA ARG A 73 12.24 -0.38 17.86
C ARG A 73 13.62 -0.12 17.27
N GLU A 74 14.64 -0.18 18.12
CA GLU A 74 16.05 -0.15 17.70
C GLU A 74 16.38 -1.47 17.00
N GLU A 75 16.02 -1.56 15.71
CA GLU A 75 16.42 -2.69 14.87
C GLU A 75 17.86 -2.43 14.42
N SER A 76 18.79 -2.94 15.22
CA SER A 76 20.19 -3.11 14.82
C SER A 76 20.23 -3.98 13.57
N ILE A 77 20.49 -3.38 12.40
CA ILE A 77 20.77 -4.10 11.16
C ILE A 77 22.15 -4.75 11.31
N PRO A 78 22.30 -6.08 11.35
CA PRO A 78 23.63 -6.69 11.34
C PRO A 78 24.22 -6.52 9.93
N VAL A 79 25.26 -5.67 9.83
CA VAL A 79 26.08 -5.56 8.62
C VAL A 79 26.89 -6.84 8.49
N LEU A 80 26.52 -7.72 7.57
CA LEU A 80 27.32 -8.89 7.21
C LEU A 80 28.55 -8.42 6.40
N PRO A 81 29.78 -8.84 6.75
CA PRO A 81 30.98 -8.47 5.99
C PRO A 81 31.00 -9.19 4.63
N LEU A 82 31.32 -8.46 3.56
CA LEU A 82 31.75 -9.09 2.30
C LEU A 82 33.15 -9.66 2.50
N THR A 83 33.25 -10.98 2.51
CA THR A 83 34.49 -11.73 2.27
C THR A 83 34.36 -12.53 0.99
#